data_AF-A0A661C886-F1
#
_entry.id   AF-A0A661C886-F1
#
_cell.length_a   1.000
_cell.length_b   1.000
_cell.length_c   1.000
_cell.angle_alpha   90.00
_cell.angle_beta   90.00
_cell.angle_gamma   90.00
#
_symmetry.space_group_name_H-M   'P 1'
#
loop_
_entity.id
_entity.type
_entity.pdbx_description
1 polymer ?
#
loop_
_entity_poly.entity_id
_entity_poly.type
_entity_poly.pdbx_seq_one_letter_code
_entity_poly.pdbx_strand_id
1 'polypeptide(L)' 'VFVEKLDKPANIVTGASSMGGVNTFSTMTDSYLITAIGEVPQDTVKLFAKSVVSNK' A
#
# COMPACT_ATOMS: atom_id res chain seq x y z
N VAL A 1 6.97 -2.38 -3.81
CA VAL A 1 5.81 -1.46 -3.78
C VAL A 1 5.00 -1.73 -5.04
N PHE A 2 3.70 -1.94 -4.89
CA PHE A 2 2.75 -2.14 -5.98
C PHE A 2 1.86 -0.91 -6.11
N VAL A 3 1.55 -0.51 -7.34
CA VAL A 3 0.71 0.66 -7.68
C VAL A 3 -0.31 0.20 -8.71
N GLU A 4 -1.57 0.13 -8.32
CA GLU A 4 -2.64 -0.49 -9.11
C GLU A 4 -3.74 0.52 -9.40
N LYS A 5 -4.10 0.71 -10.68
CA LYS A 5 -5.23 1.57 -11.07
C LYS A 5 -6.55 0.88 -10.72
N LEU A 6 -7.47 1.65 -10.16
CA LEU A 6 -8.80 1.19 -9.77
C LEU A 6 -9.81 1.58 -10.85
N ASP A 7 -10.28 0.59 -11.62
CA ASP A 7 -11.27 0.82 -12.69
C ASP A 7 -12.72 0.82 -12.19
N LYS A 8 -12.99 0.22 -11.02
CA LYS A 8 -14.32 0.16 -10.36
C LYS A 8 -14.14 0.18 -8.84
N PRO A 9 -15.15 0.59 -8.05
CA PRO A 9 -15.14 0.39 -6.61
C PRO A 9 -15.22 -1.11 -6.32
N ALA A 10 -14.06 -1.75 -6.17
CA ALA A 10 -13.94 -3.09 -5.64
C ALA A 10 -13.99 -3.03 -4.10
N ASN A 11 -14.16 -4.17 -3.42
CA ASN A 11 -13.91 -4.26 -1.98
C ASN A 11 -12.41 -4.11 -1.73
N ILE A 12 -11.95 -2.85 -1.63
CA ILE A 12 -10.53 -2.52 -1.47
C ILE A 12 -10.14 -2.76 -0.02
N VAL A 13 -9.18 -3.65 0.18
CA VAL A 13 -8.56 -3.84 1.49
C VAL A 13 -7.46 -2.79 1.66
N THR A 14 -7.63 -1.93 2.65
CA THR A 14 -6.64 -0.94 3.07
C THR A 14 -6.25 -1.19 4.52
N GLY A 15 -5.10 -0.63 4.94
CA GLY A 15 -4.57 -0.80 6.28
C GLY A 15 -3.37 -1.75 6.32
N ALA A 16 -2.99 -2.13 7.54
CA ALA A 16 -1.83 -2.98 7.79
C ALA A 16 -2.22 -4.45 7.86
N SER A 17 -1.32 -5.32 7.42
CA SER A 17 -1.39 -6.76 7.67
C SER A 17 0.03 -7.33 7.82
N SER A 18 0.14 -8.54 8.35
CA SER A 18 1.41 -9.20 8.62
C SER A 18 1.28 -10.70 8.41
N MET A 19 2.32 -11.33 7.87
CA MET A 19 2.45 -12.77 7.75
C MET A 19 3.88 -13.19 8.13
N GLY A 20 4.05 -13.70 9.34
CA GLY A 20 5.39 -13.99 9.88
C GLY A 20 6.22 -12.72 9.99
N GLY A 21 7.45 -12.73 9.44
CA GLY A 21 8.33 -11.56 9.39
C GLY A 21 7.97 -10.52 8.32
N VAL A 22 6.99 -10.81 7.47
CA VAL A 22 6.59 -9.94 6.36
C VAL A 22 5.46 -9.01 6.80
N ASN A 23 5.67 -7.70 6.67
CA ASN A 23 4.64 -6.69 6.91
C ASN A 23 4.11 -6.12 5.59
N THR A 24 2.84 -5.76 5.58
CA THR A 24 2.17 -5.09 4.46
C THR A 24 1.41 -3.86 4.93
N PHE A 25 1.31 -2.86 4.05
CA PHE A 25 0.43 -1.72 4.24
C PHE A 25 -0.14 -1.27 2.91
N SER A 26 -1.46 -1.16 2.84
CA SER A 26 -2.19 -0.70 1.66
C SER A 26 -2.92 0.61 1.93
N THR A 27 -2.82 1.56 1.01
CA THR A 27 -3.52 2.85 1.07
C THR A 27 -3.98 3.26 -0.33
N MET A 28 -4.98 4.14 -0.38
CA MET A 28 -5.53 4.63 -1.63
C MET A 28 -5.12 6.09 -1.82
N THR A 29 -4.63 6.40 -3.02
CA THR A 29 -4.35 7.78 -3.47
C THR A 29 -5.00 7.96 -4.83
N ASP A 30 -5.92 8.92 -4.95
CA ASP A 30 -6.73 9.16 -6.14
C ASP A 30 -7.47 7.88 -6.60
N SER A 31 -7.17 7.41 -7.82
CA SER A 31 -7.70 6.17 -8.40
C SER A 31 -6.67 5.03 -8.37
N TYR A 32 -5.76 5.04 -7.40
CA TYR A 32 -4.73 4.01 -7.25
C TYR A 32 -4.73 3.38 -5.87
N LEU A 33 -4.56 2.05 -5.83
CA LEU A 33 -4.20 1.29 -4.64
C LEU A 33 -2.68 1.16 -4.58
N ILE A 34 -2.11 1.61 -3.48
CA ILE A 34 -0.68 1.52 -3.19
C ILE A 34 -0.49 0.47 -2.11
N THR A 35 0.26 -0.59 -2.43
CA THR A 35 0.58 -1.67 -1.47
C THR A 35 2.09 -1.78 -1.30
N ALA A 36 2.57 -1.52 -0.09
CA ALA A 36 3.94 -1.78 0.31
C ALA A 36 4.01 -3.10 1.09
N ILE A 37 5.00 -3.93 0.78
CA ILE A 37 5.23 -5.23 1.43
C ILE A 37 6.73 -5.45 1.59
N GLY A 38 7.15 -6.06 2.69
CA GLY A 38 8.53 -6.50 2.89
C GLY A 38 8.82 -6.98 4.32
N GLU A 39 9.97 -7.63 4.51
CA GLU A 39 10.54 -7.99 5.81
C GLU A 39 11.23 -6.79 6.45
N VAL A 40 10.43 -5.78 6.78
CA VAL A 40 10.84 -4.55 7.45
C VAL A 40 9.78 -4.20 8.51
N PRO A 41 10.06 -3.33 9.50
CA PRO A 41 9.04 -2.89 10.46
C PRO A 41 7.78 -2.37 9.77
N GLN A 42 6.62 -2.57 10.42
CA GLN A 42 5.32 -2.14 9.87
C GLN A 42 5.27 -0.64 9.55
N ASP A 43 5.93 0.19 10.36
CA ASP A 43 6.01 1.63 10.11
C ASP A 43 6.81 1.95 8.84
N THR A 44 7.80 1.13 8.48
CA THR A 44 8.58 1.30 7.24
C THR A 44 7.72 1.07 6.00
N VAL A 45 6.95 -0.02 5.93
CA VAL A 45 6.03 -0.25 4.78
C VAL A 45 4.95 0.83 4.71
N LYS A 46 4.46 1.33 5.86
CA LYS A 46 3.52 2.44 5.91
C LYS A 46 4.12 3.74 5.36
N LEU A 47 5.36 4.07 5.72
CA LEU A 47 6.07 5.23 5.20
C LEU A 47 6.34 5.10 3.70
N PHE A 48 6.70 3.90 3.21
CA PHE A 48 6.86 3.65 1.78
C PHE A 48 5.57 3.91 1.00
N ALA A 49 4.45 3.34 1.44
CA ALA A 49 3.16 3.53 0.75
C ALA A 49 2.74 5.01 0.74
N LYS A 50 2.93 5.73 1.86
CA LYS A 50 2.60 7.16 1.97
C LYS A 50 3.54 8.10 1.20
N SER A 51 4.74 7.64 0.84
CA SER A 51 5.71 8.43 0.06
C SER A 51 5.49 8.36 -1.44
N VAL A 52 4.58 7.49 -1.90
CA VAL A 52 4.20 7.42 -3.32
C VAL A 52 3.36 8.63 -3.67
N VAL A 53 3.84 9.41 -4.63
CA VAL A 53 3.17 10.62 -5.14
C VAL A 53 2.99 10.51 -6.65
N SER A 54 1.90 11.09 -7.16
CA SER A 54 1.70 11.22 -8.61
C SER A 54 2.61 12.33 -9.15
N ASN A 55 3.32 12.05 -10.24
CA ASN A 55 4.05 13.08 -10.97
C ASN A 55 3.04 13.86 -11.84
N LYS A 56 2.90 15.16 -11.59
CA LYS A 56 1.97 16.04 -12.31
C LYS A 56 2.51 16.43 -13.68
#